data_AF-A0A246QCG1-F1
#
_entry.id   AF-A0A246QCG1-F1
#
_cell.length_a   1.000
_cell.length_b   1.000
_cell.length_c   1.000
_cell.angle_alpha   90.00
_cell.angle_beta   90.00
_cell.angle_gamma   90.00
#
_symmetry.space_group_name_H-M   'P 1'
#
loop_
_entity.id
_entity.type
_entity.pdbx_description
1 polymer ?
#
loop_
_entity_poly.entity_id
_entity_poly.type
_entity_poly.pdbx_seq_one_letter_code
_entity_poly.pdbx_strand_id
1 'polypeptide(L)'
;MFDRFLAFYKAAQQDRRDGYGPELFTGLAPGELVEARRLLLARALQGETIDLQALAHVGDAEVIETLRHAQASDERLGYTFSVGRLETLFRLTGDPACLDGLFAWVDSEDPRARRFAAQAFSRHTLPRQFAAHFVQRLTSRRYQDVALPLVTGWLATQGIQTEDITTFNRYLPFIRSVMAAPPSRRRSLLANWMNNETDSR
;
A
#
# COMPACT_ATOMS: atom_id res chain seq x y z
N MET A 1 11.07 28.64 -3.97
CA MET A 1 10.65 27.31 -3.46
C MET A 1 10.52 26.32 -4.59
N PHE A 2 9.92 26.70 -5.72
CA PHE A 2 9.81 25.84 -6.89
C PHE A 2 11.15 25.35 -7.47
N ASP A 3 12.21 26.15 -7.43
CA ASP A 3 13.56 25.70 -7.86
C ASP A 3 14.07 24.50 -7.06
N ARG A 4 13.71 24.40 -5.77
CA ARG A 4 14.07 23.25 -4.92
C ARG A 4 13.33 22.00 -5.37
N PHE A 5 12.03 22.12 -5.66
CA PHE A 5 11.26 21.03 -6.26
C PHE A 5 11.85 20.62 -7.61
N LEU A 6 12.14 21.58 -8.50
CA LEU A 6 12.70 21.28 -9.82
C LEU A 6 14.08 20.63 -9.75
N ALA A 7 14.93 21.09 -8.84
CA ALA A 7 16.24 20.47 -8.61
C ALA A 7 16.08 19.02 -8.16
N PHE A 8 15.17 18.76 -7.21
CA PHE A 8 14.87 17.39 -6.78
C PHE A 8 14.25 16.56 -7.92
N TYR A 9 13.28 17.07 -8.64
CA TYR A 9 12.60 16.40 -9.76
C TYR A 9 13.59 15.98 -10.87
N LYS A 10 14.57 16.83 -11.16
CA LYS A 10 15.61 16.60 -12.19
C LYS A 10 16.78 15.74 -11.69
N ALA A 11 16.89 15.48 -10.39
CA ALA A 11 17.97 14.66 -9.84
C ALA A 11 17.89 13.21 -10.35
N ALA A 12 19.03 12.51 -10.33
CA ALA A 12 19.08 11.11 -10.72
C ALA A 12 18.17 10.28 -9.80
N GLN A 13 17.60 9.17 -10.29
CA GLN A 13 16.73 8.31 -9.47
C GLN A 13 17.40 7.86 -8.16
N GLN A 14 18.71 7.63 -8.18
CA GLN A 14 19.47 7.26 -6.98
C GLN A 14 19.43 8.34 -5.89
N ASP A 15 19.39 9.60 -6.28
CA ASP A 15 19.35 10.74 -5.37
C ASP A 15 17.93 11.05 -4.87
N ARG A 16 16.92 10.40 -5.47
CA ARG A 16 15.50 10.52 -5.10
C ARG A 16 14.98 9.28 -4.36
N ARG A 17 15.86 8.38 -3.91
CA ARG A 17 15.49 7.08 -3.30
C ARG A 17 14.60 7.21 -2.08
N ASP A 18 14.76 8.29 -1.30
CA ASP A 18 13.96 8.55 -0.11
C ASP A 18 12.56 9.10 -0.44
N GLY A 19 12.30 9.40 -1.72
CA GLY A 19 11.04 9.90 -2.22
C GLY A 19 10.84 11.39 -1.96
N TYR A 20 9.63 11.87 -2.29
CA TYR A 20 9.24 13.25 -2.07
C TYR A 20 8.60 13.38 -0.69
N GLY A 21 9.13 14.27 0.15
CA GLY A 21 8.46 14.69 1.38
C GLY A 21 7.48 15.84 1.15
N PRO A 22 6.46 16.01 2.02
CA PRO A 22 5.48 17.09 1.91
C PRO A 22 6.13 18.48 1.93
N GLU A 23 7.27 18.64 2.60
CA GLU A 23 8.04 19.88 2.70
C GLU A 23 8.57 20.39 1.36
N LEU A 24 8.62 19.56 0.31
CA LEU A 24 8.98 19.99 -1.04
C LEU A 24 7.84 20.79 -1.71
N PHE A 25 6.63 20.68 -1.19
CA PHE A 25 5.43 21.32 -1.75
C PHE A 25 4.90 22.45 -0.86
N THR A 26 5.27 22.45 0.43
CA THR A 26 4.92 23.52 1.36
C THR A 26 5.46 24.87 0.87
N GLY A 27 4.57 25.85 0.75
CA GLY A 27 4.94 27.22 0.35
C GLY A 27 5.12 27.43 -1.15
N LEU A 28 4.79 26.44 -1.99
CA LEU A 28 4.64 26.66 -3.43
C LEU A 28 3.40 27.53 -3.71
N ALA A 29 3.54 28.46 -4.64
CA ALA A 29 2.41 29.25 -5.13
C ALA A 29 1.41 28.36 -5.90
N PRO A 30 0.13 28.75 -6.01
CA PRO A 30 -0.87 27.92 -6.70
C PRO A 30 -0.48 27.49 -8.12
N GLY A 31 0.12 28.39 -8.91
CA GLY A 31 0.60 28.06 -10.27
C GLY A 31 1.79 27.09 -10.26
N GLU A 32 2.66 27.17 -9.26
CA GLU A 32 3.79 26.24 -9.08
C GLU A 32 3.29 24.84 -8.68
N LEU A 33 2.23 24.76 -7.87
CA LEU A 33 1.58 23.48 -7.52
C LEU A 33 0.90 22.83 -8.72
N VAL A 34 0.27 23.62 -9.61
CA VAL A 34 -0.28 23.12 -10.87
C VAL A 34 0.85 22.51 -11.72
N GLU A 35 1.96 23.23 -11.88
CA GLU A 35 3.07 22.76 -12.69
C GLU A 35 3.77 21.54 -12.07
N ALA A 36 3.97 21.53 -10.75
CA ALA A 36 4.53 20.38 -10.03
C ALA A 36 3.69 19.12 -10.23
N ARG A 37 2.36 19.22 -10.08
CA ARG A 37 1.42 18.12 -10.36
C ARG A 37 1.55 17.62 -11.80
N ARG A 38 1.56 18.53 -12.77
CA ARG A 38 1.66 18.20 -14.20
C ARG A 38 2.94 17.39 -14.49
N LEU A 39 4.07 17.85 -13.96
CA LEU A 39 5.38 17.22 -14.14
C LEU A 39 5.46 15.84 -13.46
N LEU A 40 4.93 15.72 -12.25
CA LEU A 40 4.87 14.45 -11.51
C LEU A 40 3.96 13.45 -12.21
N LEU A 41 2.75 13.87 -12.60
CA LEU A 41 1.78 13.02 -13.29
C LEU A 41 2.34 12.47 -14.60
N ALA A 42 3.00 13.31 -15.40
CA ALA A 42 3.60 12.86 -16.66
C ALA A 42 4.61 11.71 -16.47
N ARG A 43 5.49 11.80 -15.47
CA ARG A 43 6.46 10.73 -15.16
C ARG A 43 5.82 9.53 -14.47
N ALA A 44 4.87 9.77 -13.57
CA ALA A 44 4.13 8.71 -12.90
C ALA A 44 3.45 7.78 -13.91
N LEU A 45 2.79 8.34 -14.94
CA LEU A 45 2.15 7.58 -16.03
C LEU A 45 3.14 6.78 -16.89
N GLN A 46 4.42 7.14 -16.89
CA GLN A 46 5.49 6.39 -17.53
C GLN A 46 6.07 5.27 -16.63
N GLY A 47 5.53 5.09 -15.42
CA GLY A 47 5.94 4.04 -14.49
C GLY A 47 6.89 4.49 -13.38
N GLU A 48 7.19 5.79 -13.26
CA GLU A 48 8.02 6.33 -12.18
C GLU A 48 7.25 6.32 -10.84
N THR A 49 7.39 5.25 -10.07
CA THR A 49 6.64 5.04 -8.83
C THR A 49 6.95 6.07 -7.74
N ILE A 50 8.13 6.68 -7.76
CA ILE A 50 8.50 7.75 -6.82
C ILE A 50 7.66 9.00 -7.08
N ASP A 51 7.50 9.37 -8.36
CA ASP A 51 6.67 10.50 -8.77
C ASP A 51 5.18 10.21 -8.51
N LEU A 52 4.76 8.95 -8.65
CA LEU A 52 3.41 8.49 -8.30
C LEU A 52 3.12 8.60 -6.79
N GLN A 53 4.09 8.29 -5.93
CA GLN A 53 3.97 8.48 -4.48
C GLN A 53 3.90 9.96 -4.11
N ALA A 54 4.67 10.80 -4.81
CA ALA A 54 4.68 12.26 -4.62
C ALA A 54 3.31 12.89 -4.84
N LEU A 55 2.56 12.39 -5.83
CA LEU A 55 1.20 12.84 -6.10
C LEU A 55 0.27 12.70 -4.89
N ALA A 56 0.53 11.79 -3.94
CA ALA A 56 -0.26 11.70 -2.71
C ALA A 56 -0.20 12.97 -1.83
N HIS A 57 0.80 13.85 -2.04
CA HIS A 57 0.94 15.10 -1.29
C HIS A 57 0.28 16.30 -1.97
N VAL A 58 0.09 16.26 -3.28
CA VAL A 58 -0.31 17.44 -4.07
C VAL A 58 -1.41 17.18 -5.10
N GLY A 59 -1.83 15.93 -5.29
CA GLY A 59 -2.84 15.56 -6.28
C GLY A 59 -4.20 16.18 -5.99
N ASP A 60 -4.93 16.49 -7.06
CA ASP A 60 -6.28 17.04 -7.02
C ASP A 60 -7.27 16.13 -7.79
N ALA A 61 -8.49 16.63 -8.01
CA ALA A 61 -9.53 15.88 -8.71
C ALA A 61 -9.11 15.41 -10.10
N GLU A 62 -8.40 16.24 -10.87
CA GLU A 62 -7.92 15.86 -12.21
C GLU A 62 -6.87 14.74 -12.15
N VAL A 63 -5.94 14.82 -11.19
CA VAL A 63 -4.98 13.74 -10.93
C VAL A 63 -5.70 12.44 -10.54
N ILE A 64 -6.70 12.52 -9.67
CA ILE A 64 -7.48 11.35 -9.23
C ILE A 64 -8.17 10.68 -10.43
N GLU A 65 -8.89 11.45 -11.25
CA GLU A 65 -9.57 10.92 -12.44
C GLU A 65 -8.57 10.30 -13.43
N THR A 66 -7.45 10.98 -13.68
CA THR A 66 -6.40 10.46 -14.56
C THR A 66 -5.85 9.14 -14.04
N LEU A 67 -5.56 9.06 -12.73
CA LEU A 67 -5.06 7.84 -12.10
C LEU A 67 -6.09 6.70 -12.10
N ARG A 68 -7.40 6.98 -11.98
CA ARG A 68 -8.45 5.94 -12.08
C ARG A 68 -8.42 5.22 -13.42
N HIS A 69 -8.19 5.96 -14.50
CA HIS A 69 -8.15 5.43 -15.87
C HIS A 69 -6.76 4.99 -16.35
N ALA A 70 -5.70 5.34 -15.63
CA ALA A 70 -4.35 4.98 -16.01
C ALA A 70 -4.10 3.46 -15.99
N GLN A 71 -3.43 2.98 -17.02
CA GLN A 71 -2.91 1.62 -17.13
C GLN A 71 -1.39 1.66 -17.27
N ALA A 72 -0.72 0.57 -16.91
CA ALA A 72 0.73 0.50 -17.06
C ALA A 72 1.10 0.56 -18.55
N SER A 73 1.96 1.51 -18.89
CA SER A 73 2.51 1.65 -20.25
C SER A 73 3.45 0.49 -20.62
N ASP A 74 4.09 -0.12 -19.62
CA ASP A 74 4.98 -1.29 -19.74
C ASP A 74 4.43 -2.44 -18.88
N GLU A 75 4.13 -3.57 -19.52
CA GLU A 75 3.63 -4.78 -18.85
C GLU A 75 4.61 -5.33 -17.79
N ARG A 76 5.92 -5.13 -17.96
CA ARG A 76 6.96 -5.61 -17.03
C ARG A 76 6.95 -4.88 -15.69
N LEU A 77 6.49 -3.62 -15.70
CA LEU A 77 6.31 -2.80 -14.50
C LEU A 77 4.84 -2.79 -14.03
N GLY A 78 3.99 -3.64 -14.65
CA GLY A 78 2.55 -3.61 -14.49
C GLY A 78 2.09 -3.70 -13.03
N TYR A 79 2.72 -4.58 -12.22
CA TYR A 79 2.34 -4.75 -10.82
C TYR A 79 2.87 -3.63 -9.91
N THR A 80 4.11 -3.14 -10.11
CA THR A 80 4.67 -2.08 -9.27
C THR A 80 3.91 -0.77 -9.49
N PHE A 81 3.65 -0.43 -10.75
CA PHE A 81 2.83 0.71 -11.11
C PHE A 81 1.40 0.56 -10.58
N SER A 82 0.76 -0.59 -10.80
CA SER A 82 -0.62 -0.80 -10.37
C SER A 82 -0.76 -0.71 -8.85
N VAL A 83 0.12 -1.34 -8.09
CA VAL A 83 0.11 -1.25 -6.62
C VAL A 83 0.35 0.20 -6.17
N GLY A 84 1.38 0.87 -6.70
CA GLY A 84 1.64 2.27 -6.37
C GLY A 84 0.46 3.20 -6.71
N ARG A 85 -0.23 2.94 -7.83
CA ARG A 85 -1.40 3.72 -8.28
C ARG A 85 -2.56 3.56 -7.31
N LEU A 86 -2.85 2.33 -6.89
CA LEU A 86 -3.93 2.04 -5.94
C LEU A 86 -3.62 2.61 -4.56
N GLU A 87 -2.37 2.53 -4.08
CA GLU A 87 -1.94 3.16 -2.82
C GLU A 87 -2.05 4.70 -2.89
N THR A 88 -1.63 5.32 -4.00
CA THR A 88 -1.77 6.77 -4.19
C THR A 88 -3.24 7.20 -4.27
N LEU A 89 -4.08 6.47 -5.00
CA LEU A 89 -5.52 6.74 -5.07
C LEU A 89 -6.17 6.66 -3.68
N PHE A 90 -5.82 5.64 -2.89
CA PHE A 90 -6.29 5.52 -1.51
C PHE A 90 -5.86 6.71 -0.66
N ARG A 91 -4.60 7.14 -0.73
CA ARG A 91 -4.10 8.30 0.02
C ARG A 91 -4.78 9.61 -0.36
N LEU A 92 -5.09 9.79 -1.65
CA LEU A 92 -5.75 11.00 -2.16
C LEU A 92 -7.24 11.06 -1.83
N THR A 93 -7.93 9.92 -1.84
CA THR A 93 -9.39 9.87 -1.70
C THR A 93 -9.87 9.47 -0.32
N GLY A 94 -9.01 8.78 0.46
CA GLY A 94 -9.39 8.08 1.68
C GLY A 94 -10.33 6.89 1.45
N ASP A 95 -10.66 6.54 0.19
CA ASP A 95 -11.61 5.48 -0.14
C ASP A 95 -10.93 4.11 -0.15
N PRO A 96 -11.24 3.23 0.82
CA PRO A 96 -10.64 1.91 0.91
C PRO A 96 -10.91 1.01 -0.30
N ALA A 97 -11.98 1.25 -1.06
CA ALA A 97 -12.28 0.48 -2.28
C ALA A 97 -11.17 0.60 -3.32
N CYS A 98 -10.37 1.67 -3.28
CA CYS A 98 -9.17 1.80 -4.10
C CYS A 98 -8.15 0.67 -3.86
N LEU A 99 -8.14 0.04 -2.69
CA LEU A 99 -7.21 -1.05 -2.36
C LEU A 99 -7.74 -2.43 -2.75
N ASP A 100 -9.01 -2.58 -3.14
CA ASP A 100 -9.59 -3.89 -3.51
C ASP A 100 -8.82 -4.54 -4.67
N GLY A 101 -8.35 -3.73 -5.63
CA GLY A 101 -7.56 -4.19 -6.77
C GLY A 101 -6.23 -4.84 -6.37
N LEU A 102 -5.70 -4.59 -5.17
CA LEU A 102 -4.49 -5.26 -4.68
C LEU A 102 -4.71 -6.76 -4.49
N PHE A 103 -5.94 -7.19 -4.19
CA PHE A 103 -6.24 -8.62 -4.03
C PHE A 103 -6.07 -9.40 -5.33
N ALA A 104 -6.36 -8.80 -6.49
CA ALA A 104 -6.09 -9.43 -7.79
C ALA A 104 -4.58 -9.72 -7.98
N TRP A 105 -3.72 -8.81 -7.51
CA TRP A 105 -2.27 -9.01 -7.54
C TRP A 105 -1.80 -10.05 -6.50
N VAL A 106 -2.39 -10.08 -5.32
CA VAL A 106 -2.15 -11.16 -4.34
C VAL A 106 -2.56 -12.52 -4.94
N ASP A 107 -3.62 -12.56 -5.73
CA ASP A 107 -4.09 -13.77 -6.39
C ASP A 107 -3.35 -14.09 -7.70
N SER A 108 -2.39 -13.27 -8.13
CA SER A 108 -1.61 -13.53 -9.34
C SER A 108 -0.73 -14.78 -9.20
N GLU A 109 -0.41 -15.42 -10.32
CA GLU A 109 0.54 -16.55 -10.35
C GLU A 109 1.98 -16.12 -10.10
N ASP A 110 2.33 -14.85 -10.38
CA ASP A 110 3.68 -14.30 -10.13
C ASP A 110 3.94 -14.11 -8.62
N PRO A 111 4.88 -14.85 -8.01
CA PRO A 111 5.21 -14.69 -6.60
C PRO A 111 5.73 -13.30 -6.23
N ARG A 112 6.38 -12.59 -7.18
CA ARG A 112 6.90 -11.24 -6.93
C ARG A 112 5.76 -10.23 -6.81
N ALA A 113 4.86 -10.22 -7.79
CA ALA A 113 3.66 -9.38 -7.75
C ALA A 113 2.81 -9.68 -6.51
N ARG A 114 2.61 -10.96 -6.20
CA ARG A 114 1.89 -11.42 -4.99
C ARG A 114 2.50 -10.87 -3.70
N ARG A 115 3.81 -11.03 -3.52
CA ARG A 115 4.51 -10.51 -2.34
C ARG A 115 4.43 -8.99 -2.26
N PHE A 116 4.62 -8.30 -3.38
CA PHE A 116 4.59 -6.85 -3.44
C PHE A 116 3.21 -6.30 -3.03
N ALA A 117 2.13 -6.86 -3.58
CA ALA A 117 0.77 -6.45 -3.24
C ALA A 117 0.37 -6.82 -1.80
N ALA A 118 0.78 -7.99 -1.30
CA ALA A 118 0.51 -8.38 0.09
C ALA A 118 1.21 -7.42 1.08
N GLN A 119 2.44 -7.00 0.79
CA GLN A 119 3.17 -6.03 1.60
C GLN A 119 2.55 -4.64 1.57
N ALA A 120 1.92 -4.23 0.47
CA ALA A 120 1.24 -2.95 0.40
C ALA A 120 0.11 -2.85 1.44
N PHE A 121 -0.68 -3.92 1.63
CA PHE A 121 -1.75 -3.93 2.63
C PHE A 121 -1.28 -3.66 4.06
N SER A 122 -0.08 -4.11 4.44
CA SER A 122 0.42 -3.92 5.81
C SER A 122 0.81 -2.47 6.12
N ARG A 123 0.73 -1.56 5.13
CA ARG A 123 1.09 -0.15 5.26
C ARG A 123 -0.07 0.81 5.52
N HIS A 124 -1.28 0.27 5.58
CA HIS A 124 -2.50 1.08 5.64
C HIS A 124 -3.34 0.69 6.84
N THR A 125 -4.12 1.64 7.35
CA THR A 125 -5.27 1.30 8.20
C THR A 125 -6.38 0.79 7.31
N LEU A 126 -6.78 -0.45 7.52
CA LEU A 126 -7.75 -1.11 6.67
C LEU A 126 -9.11 -1.20 7.38
N PRO A 127 -10.23 -1.03 6.67
CA PRO A 127 -11.53 -1.26 7.26
C PRO A 127 -11.75 -2.75 7.59
N ARG A 128 -12.58 -3.02 8.58
CA ARG A 128 -12.90 -4.38 9.04
C ARG A 128 -13.44 -5.29 7.92
N GLN A 129 -14.10 -4.75 6.90
CA GLN A 129 -14.63 -5.53 5.77
C GLN A 129 -13.55 -6.32 5.01
N PHE A 130 -12.28 -5.87 5.05
CA PHE A 130 -11.17 -6.57 4.40
C PHE A 130 -10.77 -7.85 5.14
N ALA A 131 -11.16 -8.03 6.40
CA ALA A 131 -10.72 -9.15 7.23
C ALA A 131 -11.04 -10.51 6.59
N ALA A 132 -12.22 -10.65 6.00
CA ALA A 132 -12.65 -11.89 5.35
C ALA A 132 -11.75 -12.27 4.17
N HIS A 133 -11.29 -11.28 3.39
CA HIS A 133 -10.39 -11.47 2.26
C HIS A 133 -9.01 -11.97 2.70
N PHE A 134 -8.48 -11.48 3.83
CA PHE A 134 -7.24 -12.01 4.41
C PHE A 134 -7.42 -13.43 4.95
N VAL A 135 -8.50 -13.69 5.70
CA VAL A 135 -8.80 -15.01 6.26
C VAL A 135 -8.88 -16.06 5.15
N GLN A 136 -9.59 -15.77 4.06
CA GLN A 136 -9.70 -16.66 2.90
C GLN A 136 -8.32 -17.10 2.40
N ARG A 137 -7.40 -16.15 2.21
CA ARG A 137 -6.06 -16.42 1.68
C ARG A 137 -5.15 -17.10 2.71
N LEU A 138 -5.21 -16.69 3.97
CA LEU A 138 -4.46 -17.33 5.05
C LEU A 138 -4.82 -18.81 5.23
N THR A 139 -6.08 -19.18 4.99
CA THR A 139 -6.55 -20.57 5.06
C THR A 139 -6.23 -21.42 3.81
N SER A 140 -5.66 -20.83 2.77
CA SER A 140 -5.27 -21.54 1.56
C SER A 140 -3.78 -21.92 1.58
N ARG A 141 -3.46 -23.09 1.01
CA ARG A 141 -2.06 -23.55 0.84
C ARG A 141 -1.30 -22.74 -0.20
N ARG A 142 -1.98 -21.97 -1.06
CA ARG A 142 -1.36 -21.20 -2.14
C ARG A 142 -0.51 -20.03 -1.63
N TYR A 143 -0.90 -19.40 -0.53
CA TYR A 143 -0.36 -18.09 -0.11
C TYR A 143 0.61 -18.19 1.07
N GLN A 144 1.28 -19.33 1.24
CA GLN A 144 2.19 -19.55 2.38
C GLN A 144 3.42 -18.65 2.32
N ASP A 145 3.89 -18.35 1.10
CA ASP A 145 5.02 -17.47 0.80
C ASP A 145 4.79 -16.00 1.18
N VAL A 146 3.52 -15.63 1.35
CA VAL A 146 3.04 -14.30 1.76
C VAL A 146 2.18 -14.35 3.03
N ALA A 147 2.27 -15.42 3.82
CA ALA A 147 1.48 -15.54 5.05
C ALA A 147 1.75 -14.40 6.04
N LEU A 148 3.02 -14.00 6.22
CA LEU A 148 3.37 -12.88 7.10
C LEU A 148 2.66 -11.57 6.72
N PRO A 149 2.82 -11.02 5.49
CA PRO A 149 2.13 -9.80 5.11
C PRO A 149 0.60 -9.92 5.12
N LEU A 150 0.04 -11.12 4.92
CA LEU A 150 -1.40 -11.32 5.04
C LEU A 150 -1.89 -11.29 6.50
N VAL A 151 -1.11 -11.82 7.46
CA VAL A 151 -1.46 -11.73 8.89
C VAL A 151 -1.34 -10.29 9.38
N THR A 152 -0.30 -9.56 8.96
CA THR A 152 -0.16 -8.14 9.32
C THR A 152 -1.24 -7.28 8.67
N GLY A 153 -1.59 -7.54 7.41
CA GLY A 153 -2.75 -6.92 6.77
C GLY A 153 -4.07 -7.21 7.50
N TRP A 154 -4.27 -8.46 7.97
CA TRP A 154 -5.42 -8.78 8.81
C TRP A 154 -5.41 -8.01 10.14
N LEU A 155 -4.26 -7.89 10.83
CA LEU A 155 -4.13 -7.07 12.04
C LEU A 155 -4.46 -5.59 11.77
N ALA A 156 -4.05 -5.06 10.61
CA ALA A 156 -4.43 -3.71 10.18
C ALA A 156 -5.96 -3.53 10.06
N THR A 157 -6.71 -4.57 9.66
CA THR A 157 -8.18 -4.54 9.68
C THR A 157 -8.79 -4.46 11.09
N GLN A 158 -8.01 -4.80 12.11
CA GLN A 158 -8.38 -4.71 13.54
C GLN A 158 -7.91 -3.40 14.19
N GLY A 159 -7.36 -2.47 13.39
CA GLY A 159 -6.79 -1.21 13.88
C GLY A 159 -5.39 -1.36 14.49
N ILE A 160 -4.69 -2.46 14.21
CA ILE A 160 -3.33 -2.70 14.69
C ILE A 160 -2.34 -2.44 13.55
N GLN A 161 -1.60 -1.34 13.67
CA GLN A 161 -0.54 -0.98 12.72
C GLN A 161 0.77 -1.66 13.09
N THR A 162 1.21 -2.63 12.29
CA THR A 162 2.43 -3.39 12.56
C THR A 162 3.66 -2.86 11.84
N GLU A 163 3.60 -1.66 11.26
CA GLU A 163 4.78 -0.99 10.70
C GLU A 163 5.74 -0.48 11.80
N ASP A 164 5.18 -0.07 12.95
CA ASP A 164 5.96 0.27 14.13
C ASP A 164 6.54 -1.00 14.76
N ILE A 165 7.86 -1.01 14.98
CA ILE A 165 8.59 -2.17 15.52
C ILE A 165 8.10 -2.56 16.91
N THR A 166 7.65 -1.59 17.72
CA THR A 166 7.15 -1.85 19.08
C THR A 166 5.83 -2.62 19.01
N THR A 167 4.92 -2.16 18.16
CA THR A 167 3.63 -2.80 17.92
C THR A 167 3.81 -4.17 17.27
N PHE A 168 4.69 -4.28 16.27
CA PHE A 168 5.04 -5.56 15.66
C PHE A 168 5.54 -6.58 16.70
N ASN A 169 6.49 -6.18 17.56
CA ASN A 169 7.03 -7.06 18.60
C ASN A 169 5.98 -7.50 19.62
N ARG A 170 5.04 -6.62 19.97
CA ARG A 170 3.92 -6.95 20.86
C ARG A 170 3.06 -8.09 20.30
N TYR A 171 2.76 -8.07 19.00
CA TYR A 171 1.90 -9.07 18.35
C TYR A 171 2.69 -10.22 17.69
N LEU A 172 4.02 -10.21 17.76
CA LEU A 172 4.88 -11.24 17.20
C LEU A 172 4.54 -12.67 17.67
N PRO A 173 4.19 -12.94 18.95
CA PRO A 173 3.77 -14.27 19.38
C PRO A 173 2.52 -14.78 18.63
N PHE A 174 1.54 -13.91 18.42
CA PHE A 174 0.33 -14.23 17.66
C PHE A 174 0.65 -14.44 16.18
N ILE A 175 1.44 -13.57 15.57
CA ILE A 175 1.87 -13.71 14.17
C ILE A 175 2.56 -15.07 13.96
N ARG A 176 3.47 -15.44 14.86
CA ARG A 176 4.16 -16.74 14.83
C ARG A 176 3.21 -17.92 14.98
N SER A 177 2.20 -17.83 15.85
CA SER A 177 1.25 -18.93 16.04
C SER A 177 0.39 -19.17 14.81
N VAL A 178 -0.06 -18.10 14.13
CA VAL A 178 -0.82 -18.20 12.88
C VAL A 178 0.06 -18.76 11.75
N MET A 179 1.31 -18.28 11.63
CA MET A 179 2.23 -18.76 10.60
C MET A 179 2.60 -20.24 10.77
N ALA A 180 2.83 -20.69 12.01
CA ALA A 180 3.16 -22.07 12.34
C ALA A 180 1.97 -23.04 12.19
N ALA A 181 0.73 -22.53 12.27
CA ALA A 181 -0.45 -23.36 12.16
C ALA A 181 -0.71 -23.83 10.72
N PRO A 182 -1.24 -25.07 10.55
CA PRO A 182 -1.71 -25.52 9.24
C PRO A 182 -2.88 -24.65 8.76
N PRO A 183 -3.07 -24.47 7.44
CA PRO A 183 -4.05 -23.52 6.91
C PRO A 183 -5.49 -23.76 7.40
N SER A 184 -5.86 -25.02 7.62
CA SER A 184 -7.19 -25.41 8.15
C SER A 184 -7.46 -24.91 9.57
N ARG A 185 -6.43 -24.64 10.39
CA ARG A 185 -6.57 -24.16 11.77
C ARG A 185 -6.52 -22.64 11.90
N ARG A 186 -6.03 -21.93 10.88
CA ARG A 186 -5.82 -20.47 10.96
C ARG A 186 -7.10 -19.69 11.18
N ARG A 187 -8.22 -20.09 10.56
CA ARG A 187 -9.51 -19.42 10.78
C ARG A 187 -9.91 -19.39 12.26
N SER A 188 -9.82 -20.53 12.94
CA SER A 188 -10.15 -20.64 14.37
C SER A 188 -9.19 -19.82 15.23
N LEU A 189 -7.89 -19.79 14.91
CA LEU A 189 -6.92 -18.96 15.63
C LEU A 189 -7.22 -17.46 15.52
N LEU A 190 -7.52 -16.98 14.31
CA LEU A 190 -7.88 -15.58 14.08
C LEU A 190 -9.18 -15.20 14.82
N ALA A 191 -10.20 -16.07 14.78
CA ALA A 191 -11.47 -15.85 15.48
C ALA A 191 -11.31 -15.85 17.02
N ASN A 192 -10.55 -16.81 17.56
CA ASN A 192 -10.32 -16.90 19.01
C ASN A 192 -9.56 -15.67 19.53
N TRP A 193 -8.55 -15.20 18.79
CA TRP A 193 -7.82 -13.99 19.16
C TRP A 193 -8.74 -12.77 19.21
N MET A 194 -9.65 -12.62 18.23
CA MET A 194 -10.61 -11.49 18.22
C MET A 194 -11.51 -11.48 19.47
N ASN A 195 -11.96 -12.66 19.91
CA ASN A 195 -12.82 -12.76 21.10
C ASN A 195 -12.04 -12.35 22.36
N ASN A 196 -10.84 -12.90 22.56
CA ASN A 196 -10.00 -12.62 23.74
C ASN A 196 -9.60 -11.13 23.84
N GLU A 197 -9.36 -10.49 22.69
CA GLU A 197 -8.97 -9.08 22.65
C GLU A 197 -10.15 -8.11 22.79
N THR A 198 -11.37 -8.59 22.57
CA THR A 198 -12.60 -7.85 22.89
C THR A 198 -12.87 -7.91 24.39
N ASP A 199 -12.60 -9.04 25.05
CA ASP A 199 -12.79 -9.21 26.49
C ASP A 199 -11.74 -8.47 27.35
N SER A 200 -10.62 -8.09 26.74
CA SER A 200 -9.50 -7.39 27.42
C SER A 200 -9.57 -5.87 27.32
N ARG A 201 -10.63 -5.30 26.74
CA ARG A 201 -10.86 -3.86 26.54
C ARG A 201 -12.08 -3.38 27.30
#